data_AF-A0A3D5P650-F1
#
_entry.id   AF-A0A3D5P650-F1
#
_cell.length_a   1.000
_cell.length_b   1.000
_cell.length_c   1.000
_cell.angle_alpha   90.00
_cell.angle_beta   90.00
_cell.angle_gamma   90.00
#
_symmetry.space_group_name_H-M   'P 1'
#
loop_
_entity.id
_entity.type
_entity.pdbx_description
1 polymer ?
#
loop_
_entity_poly.entity_id
_entity_poly.type
_entity_poly.pdbx_seq_one_letter_code
_entity_poly.pdbx_strand_id
1 'polypeptide(L)'
;GFRPSYDPKDYPQFSQLAYASSPMAFMDGWTSPVLLIHGDDDRNVPFSETVDLAEALSRRGVEYEQLIFPDEVHGFLLHRNWVSAFEATLSFFDRKLKQRSGS
;
A
#
# COMPACT_ATOMS: atom_id res chain seq x y z
N GLY A 1 -8.00 -9.42 21.14
CA GLY A 1 -8.18 -8.12 20.44
C GLY A 1 -6.89 -7.78 19.73
N PHE A 2 -6.98 -7.22 18.52
CA PHE A 2 -5.83 -6.72 17.76
C PHE A 2 -5.08 -5.65 18.58
N ARG A 3 -3.75 -5.74 18.68
CA ARG A 3 -2.90 -4.78 19.40
C ARG A 3 -1.96 -4.11 18.39
N PRO A 4 -2.19 -2.82 18.05
CA PRO A 4 -1.48 -2.14 16.98
C PRO A 4 0.00 -1.86 17.26
N SER A 5 0.45 -1.94 18.51
CA SER A 5 1.84 -1.68 18.92
C SER A 5 2.33 -2.76 19.88
N TYR A 6 2.58 -3.95 19.33
CA TYR A 6 3.05 -5.09 20.09
C TYR A 6 4.53 -5.37 19.81
N ASP A 7 5.38 -5.60 20.83
CA ASP A 7 6.77 -6.01 20.62
C ASP A 7 6.78 -7.45 20.09
N PRO A 8 7.24 -7.70 18.85
CA PRO A 8 7.22 -9.03 18.28
C PRO A 8 7.91 -10.11 19.13
N LYS A 9 8.86 -9.71 19.98
CA LYS A 9 9.61 -10.60 20.87
C LYS A 9 8.75 -11.16 21.99
N ASP A 10 7.73 -10.44 22.41
CA ASP A 10 6.94 -10.84 23.56
C ASP A 10 5.90 -11.94 23.15
N TYR A 11 5.46 -12.02 21.87
CA TYR A 11 4.49 -13.02 21.33
C TYR A 11 5.00 -13.56 19.98
N PRO A 12 6.09 -14.36 19.98
CA PRO A 12 6.77 -14.76 18.76
C PRO A 12 5.87 -15.53 17.78
N GLN A 13 4.97 -16.39 18.28
CA GLN A 13 4.06 -17.15 17.42
C GLN A 13 3.02 -16.24 16.72
N PHE A 14 2.49 -15.26 17.45
CA PHE A 14 1.55 -14.30 16.88
C PHE A 14 2.23 -13.43 15.84
N SER A 15 3.44 -12.96 16.12
CA SER A 15 4.22 -12.14 15.19
C SER A 15 4.65 -12.90 13.95
N GLN A 16 5.03 -14.17 14.09
CA GLN A 16 5.32 -15.03 12.95
C GLN A 16 4.09 -15.22 12.07
N LEU A 17 2.92 -15.48 12.68
CA LEU A 17 1.66 -15.61 11.94
C LEU A 17 1.26 -14.30 11.25
N ALA A 18 1.41 -13.16 11.94
CA ALA A 18 1.14 -11.84 11.38
C ALA A 18 2.04 -11.55 10.17
N TYR A 19 3.35 -11.82 10.28
CA TYR A 19 4.28 -11.66 9.16
C TYR A 19 3.93 -12.60 8.00
N ALA A 20 3.69 -13.88 8.27
CA ALA A 20 3.32 -14.86 7.24
C ALA A 20 1.99 -14.54 6.54
N SER A 21 1.17 -13.67 7.13
CA SER A 21 -0.10 -13.18 6.57
C SER A 21 0.02 -11.79 5.92
N SER A 22 1.19 -11.13 6.02
CA SER A 22 1.45 -9.81 5.47
C SER A 22 1.85 -9.89 3.99
N PRO A 23 1.51 -8.89 3.15
CA PRO A 23 2.04 -8.78 1.79
C PRO A 23 3.58 -8.83 1.73
N MET A 24 4.25 -8.36 2.79
CA MET A 24 5.72 -8.37 2.88
C MET A 24 6.32 -9.78 2.80
N ALA A 25 5.59 -10.82 3.24
CA ALA A 25 6.05 -12.20 3.13
C ALA A 25 6.00 -12.76 1.70
N PHE A 26 5.33 -12.08 0.77
CA PHE A 26 5.10 -12.54 -0.60
C PHE A 26 5.79 -11.69 -1.67
N MET A 27 6.72 -10.81 -1.26
CA MET A 27 7.39 -9.86 -2.15
C MET A 27 8.15 -10.53 -3.30
N ASP A 28 8.70 -11.73 -3.10
CA ASP A 28 9.49 -12.41 -4.13
C ASP A 28 8.65 -12.90 -5.33
N GLY A 29 7.34 -13.06 -5.15
CA GLY A 29 6.41 -13.44 -6.22
C GLY A 29 5.67 -12.26 -6.86
N TRP A 30 5.85 -11.05 -6.33
CA TRP A 30 5.10 -9.89 -6.79
C TRP A 30 5.71 -9.34 -8.08
N THR A 31 4.95 -9.36 -9.18
CA THR A 31 5.38 -8.84 -10.49
C THR A 31 4.44 -7.78 -11.07
N SER A 32 3.18 -7.77 -10.66
CA SER A 32 2.19 -6.83 -11.16
C SER A 32 2.48 -5.39 -10.72
N PRO A 33 2.31 -4.39 -11.60
CA PRO A 33 2.36 -3.00 -11.20
C PRO A 33 1.33 -2.69 -10.10
N VAL A 34 1.65 -1.77 -9.19
CA VAL A 34 0.74 -1.37 -8.10
C VAL A 34 0.68 0.14 -7.90
N LEU A 35 -0.50 0.67 -7.60
CA LEU A 35 -0.70 2.04 -7.11
C LEU A 35 -0.93 2.00 -5.60
N LEU A 36 -0.09 2.70 -4.83
CA LEU A 36 -0.25 2.88 -3.39
C LEU A 36 -0.88 4.25 -3.11
N ILE A 37 -1.94 4.31 -2.30
CA ILE A 37 -2.60 5.57 -1.92
C ILE A 37 -2.76 5.58 -0.39
N HIS A 38 -2.28 6.63 0.28
CA HIS A 38 -2.31 6.71 1.75
C HIS A 38 -2.40 8.16 2.24
N GLY A 39 -3.13 8.41 3.33
CA GLY A 39 -3.01 9.64 4.14
C GLY A 39 -1.90 9.50 5.20
N ASP A 40 -1.07 10.51 5.39
CA ASP A 40 0.11 10.39 6.28
C ASP A 40 -0.20 10.52 7.79
N ASP A 41 -1.39 11.00 8.19
CA ASP A 41 -1.90 11.00 9.58
C ASP A 41 -2.88 9.85 9.85
N ASP A 42 -2.73 8.72 9.14
CA ASP A 42 -3.51 7.51 9.40
C ASP A 42 -3.07 6.83 10.71
N ARG A 43 -3.95 6.89 11.72
CA ARG A 43 -3.74 6.28 13.04
C ARG A 43 -4.16 4.81 13.14
N ASN A 44 -4.81 4.28 12.10
CA ASN A 44 -5.19 2.88 12.02
C ASN A 44 -4.07 2.05 11.38
N VAL A 45 -3.50 2.56 10.29
CA VAL A 45 -2.39 1.94 9.56
C VAL A 45 -1.25 2.96 9.46
N PRO A 46 -0.14 2.78 10.19
CA PRO A 46 0.99 3.71 10.16
C PRO A 46 1.50 3.94 8.73
N PHE A 47 1.79 5.19 8.39
CA PHE A 47 2.33 5.54 7.07
C PHE A 47 3.63 4.80 6.72
N SER A 48 4.42 4.41 7.72
CA SER A 48 5.63 3.59 7.54
C SER A 48 5.38 2.28 6.83
N GLU A 49 4.20 1.67 6.96
CA GLU A 49 3.85 0.44 6.23
C GLU A 49 3.87 0.66 4.70
N THR A 50 3.36 1.82 4.23
CA THR A 50 3.44 2.20 2.81
C THR A 50 4.87 2.51 2.38
N VAL A 51 5.67 3.15 3.23
CA VAL A 51 7.09 3.41 2.96
C VAL A 51 7.86 2.10 2.81
N ASP A 52 7.72 1.17 3.76
CA ASP A 52 8.41 -0.11 3.78
C ASP A 52 8.06 -0.98 2.56
N LEU A 53 6.77 -1.02 2.19
CA LEU A 53 6.31 -1.74 1.01
C LEU A 53 6.88 -1.12 -0.28
N ALA A 54 6.87 0.20 -0.39
CA ALA A 54 7.40 0.91 -1.56
C ALA A 54 8.90 0.68 -1.75
N GLU A 55 9.68 0.73 -0.68
CA GLU A 55 11.09 0.37 -0.74
C GLU A 55 11.29 -1.10 -1.13
N ALA A 56 10.47 -2.01 -0.62
CA ALA A 56 10.55 -3.42 -0.96
C ALA A 56 10.22 -3.70 -2.43
N LEU A 57 9.23 -2.99 -3.00
CA LEU A 57 8.89 -3.00 -4.43
C LEU A 57 10.05 -2.43 -5.26
N SER A 58 10.57 -1.27 -4.86
CA SER A 58 11.70 -0.59 -5.52
C SER A 58 12.95 -1.48 -5.60
N ARG A 59 13.35 -2.10 -4.49
CA ARG A 59 14.49 -3.03 -4.42
C ARG A 59 14.35 -4.23 -5.35
N ARG A 60 13.12 -4.61 -5.71
CA ARG A 60 12.81 -5.73 -6.61
C ARG A 60 12.53 -5.30 -8.04
N GLY A 61 12.59 -4.01 -8.33
CA GLY A 61 12.27 -3.47 -9.65
C GLY A 61 10.80 -3.67 -10.06
N VAL A 62 9.90 -3.87 -9.08
CA VAL A 62 8.46 -3.92 -9.35
C VAL A 62 7.97 -2.50 -9.60
N GLU A 63 7.25 -2.29 -10.70
CA GLU A 63 6.69 -0.99 -11.02
C GLU A 63 5.64 -0.59 -9.98
N TYR A 64 5.79 0.61 -9.40
CA TYR A 64 4.77 1.16 -8.52
C TYR A 64 4.61 2.66 -8.70
N GLU A 65 3.39 3.13 -8.44
CA GLU A 65 3.03 4.54 -8.33
C GLU A 65 2.58 4.82 -6.89
N GLN A 66 2.72 6.06 -6.43
CA GLN A 66 2.27 6.47 -5.09
C GLN A 66 1.50 7.79 -5.14
N LEU A 67 0.45 7.89 -4.34
CA LEU A 67 -0.28 9.12 -4.09
C LEU A 67 -0.47 9.28 -2.58
N ILE A 68 0.32 10.18 -1.98
CA ILE A 68 0.27 10.45 -0.55
C ILE A 68 -0.46 11.76 -0.31
N PHE A 69 -1.42 11.76 0.61
CA PHE A 69 -2.16 12.94 1.01
C PHE A 69 -1.69 13.42 2.40
N PRO A 70 -1.02 14.57 2.48
CA PRO A 70 -0.66 15.16 3.76
C PRO A 70 -1.89 15.53 4.60
N ASP A 71 -1.77 15.35 5.92
CA ASP A 71 -2.78 15.65 6.94
C ASP A 71 -4.11 14.88 6.76
N GLU A 72 -4.11 13.81 5.96
CA GLU A 72 -5.26 12.93 5.79
C GLU A 72 -5.17 11.70 6.71
N VAL A 73 -6.32 11.30 7.26
CA VAL A 73 -6.45 10.13 8.13
C VAL A 73 -6.88 8.89 7.32
N HIS A 74 -7.19 7.77 8.01
CA HIS A 74 -7.56 6.49 7.39
C HIS A 74 -8.65 6.58 6.32
N GLY A 75 -9.69 7.38 6.58
CA GLY A 75 -10.66 7.78 5.57
C GLY A 75 -10.42 9.25 5.25
N PHE A 76 -10.22 9.58 3.96
CA PHE A 76 -9.93 10.96 3.58
C PHE A 76 -11.06 11.89 4.03
N LEU A 77 -10.71 13.04 4.59
CA LEU A 77 -11.62 14.06 5.11
C LEU A 77 -12.08 14.99 3.98
N LEU A 78 -11.21 15.26 3.01
CA LEU A 78 -11.44 16.30 2.02
C LEU A 78 -11.92 15.69 0.71
N HIS A 79 -13.13 16.05 0.27
CA HIS A 79 -13.74 15.55 -0.98
C HIS A 79 -12.77 15.59 -2.18
N ARG A 80 -11.95 16.63 -2.31
CA ARG A 80 -10.94 16.73 -3.37
C ARG A 80 -9.95 15.55 -3.37
N ASN A 81 -9.54 15.06 -2.20
CA ASN A 81 -8.59 13.95 -2.07
C ASN A 81 -9.26 12.62 -2.47
N TRP A 82 -10.56 12.46 -2.20
CA TRP A 82 -11.35 11.34 -2.75
C TRP A 82 -11.34 11.37 -4.28
N VAL A 83 -11.66 12.54 -4.87
CA VAL A 83 -11.69 12.70 -6.33
C VAL A 83 -10.31 12.39 -6.93
N SER A 84 -9.23 12.96 -6.38
CA SER A 84 -7.87 12.67 -6.83
C SER A 84 -7.49 11.19 -6.71
N ALA A 85 -7.89 10.50 -5.63
CA ALA A 85 -7.65 9.07 -5.47
C ALA A 85 -8.40 8.23 -6.51
N PHE A 86 -9.66 8.57 -6.80
CA PHE A 86 -10.44 7.90 -7.85
C PHE A 86 -9.87 8.16 -9.24
N GLU A 87 -9.50 9.39 -9.55
CA GLU A 87 -8.87 9.75 -10.82
C GLU A 87 -7.55 9.02 -11.02
N ALA A 88 -6.68 8.99 -10.00
CA ALA A 88 -5.42 8.25 -10.04
C ALA A 88 -5.65 6.75 -10.25
N THR A 89 -6.63 6.16 -9.55
CA THR A 89 -7.00 4.75 -9.69
C THR A 89 -7.50 4.43 -11.10
N LEU A 90 -8.42 5.23 -11.64
CA LEU A 90 -8.94 5.05 -13.00
C LEU A 90 -7.83 5.19 -14.04
N SER A 91 -6.99 6.22 -13.89
CA SER A 91 -5.86 6.49 -14.78
C SER A 91 -4.83 5.35 -14.74
N PHE A 92 -4.55 4.80 -13.56
CA PHE A 92 -3.67 3.65 -13.39
C PHE A 92 -4.22 2.42 -14.11
N PHE A 93 -5.49 2.06 -13.89
CA PHE A 93 -6.11 0.95 -14.61
C PHE A 93 -6.16 1.18 -16.11
N ASP A 94 -6.40 2.41 -16.56
CA ASP A 94 -6.35 2.78 -17.98
C ASP A 94 -5.01 2.39 -18.62
N ARG A 95 -3.91 2.74 -17.96
CA ARG A 95 -2.55 2.44 -18.44
C ARG A 95 -2.17 0.98 -18.30
N LYS A 96 -2.61 0.30 -17.24
CA LYS A 96 -2.13 -1.06 -16.89
C LYS A 96 -3.00 -2.19 -17.41
N LEU A 97 -4.30 -1.96 -17.62
CA LEU A 97 -5.25 -3.01 -17.98
C LEU A 97 -5.83 -2.88 -19.40
N LYS A 98 -5.81 -1.69 -20.01
CA LYS A 98 -6.23 -1.60 -21.41
C LYS A 98 -5.23 -2.36 -22.25
N GLN A 99 -5.65 -3.51 -22.80
CA GLN A 99 -4.93 -4.14 -23.89
C GLN A 99 -4.66 -3.09 -24.95
N ARG A 100 -3.41 -2.99 -25.43
CA ARG A 100 -3.20 -2.43 -26.76
C ARG A 100 -4.07 -3.27 -27.68
N SER A 101 -5.21 -2.73 -28.11
CA SER A 101 -5.93 -3.28 -29.25
C SER A 101 -4.92 -3.29 -30.39
N GLY A 102 -4.41 -4.48 -30.71
CA GLY A 102 -3.46 -4.66 -31.79
C GLY A 102 -4.08 -4.12 -33.07
N SER A 103 -3.34 -3.25 -33.75
CA SER A 103 -3.48 -3.07 -35.20
C SER A 103 -3.05 -4.33 -35.93
#